data_AF-A0A6M3K698-F1
#
_entry.id   AF-A0A6M3K698-F1
#
_cell.length_a   1.000
_cell.length_b   1.000
_cell.length_c   1.000
_cell.angle_alpha   90.00
_cell.angle_beta   90.00
_cell.angle_gamma   90.00
#
_symmetry.space_group_name_H-M   'P 1'
#
loop_
_entity.id
_entity.type
_entity.pdbx_description
1 polymer ?
#
loop_
_entity_poly.entity_id
_entity_poly.type
_entity_poly.pdbx_seq_one_letter_code
_entity_poly.pdbx_strand_id
1 'polypeptide(L)'
;MVIHTSLYSDRPAWYKLMVGFKKPLEETIILVAKALPEPVKEKTSNHNTQRLIDTWDWLLENDSNPSKRKLWEALKKITCIIYDSEYYYSLRWNAFVKELIESGWEFELPPEKASWWKEEKR
;
A
#
# COMPACT_ATOMS: atom_id res chain seq x y z
N MET A 1 14.69 -10.55 49.14
CA MET A 1 13.83 -9.45 48.68
C MET A 1 14.40 -8.97 47.35
N VAL A 2 13.84 -9.42 46.22
CA VAL A 2 14.35 -9.03 44.89
C VAL A 2 13.70 -7.71 44.52
N ILE A 3 14.53 -6.67 44.40
CA ILE A 3 14.09 -5.36 43.93
C ILE A 3 13.80 -5.50 42.43
N HIS A 4 12.53 -5.63 42.04
CA HIS A 4 12.09 -5.43 40.66
C HIS A 4 12.08 -3.92 40.35
N THR A 5 13.25 -3.30 40.30
CA THR A 5 13.38 -1.96 39.70
C THR A 5 13.32 -2.11 38.19
N SER A 6 12.12 -1.85 37.65
CA SER A 6 11.90 -1.03 36.46
C SER A 6 12.96 -1.13 35.35
N LEU A 7 12.95 -2.23 34.59
CA LEU A 7 13.65 -2.31 33.29
C LEU A 7 12.97 -1.44 32.19
N TYR A 8 12.03 -0.56 32.56
CA TYR A 8 11.22 0.24 31.64
C TYR A 8 11.33 1.76 31.83
N SER A 9 12.08 2.25 32.83
CA SER A 9 12.19 3.70 33.08
C SER A 9 13.00 4.45 32.03
N ASP A 10 14.00 3.79 31.43
CA ASP A 10 15.08 4.47 30.70
C ASP A 10 14.95 4.39 29.18
N ARG A 11 13.75 4.08 28.65
CA ARG A 11 13.56 4.15 27.20
C ARG A 11 13.57 5.62 26.75
N PRO A 12 14.35 5.97 25.70
CA PRO A 12 14.44 7.33 25.20
C PRO A 12 13.07 7.94 24.92
N ALA A 13 12.96 9.27 25.03
CA ALA A 13 11.71 9.99 24.77
C ALA A 13 11.10 9.66 23.40
N TRP A 14 11.94 9.46 22.37
CA TRP A 14 11.49 9.04 21.04
C TRP A 14 10.77 7.68 21.06
N TYR A 15 11.20 6.74 21.90
CA TYR A 15 10.55 5.43 22.01
C TYR A 15 9.15 5.57 22.61
N LYS A 16 9.00 6.40 23.66
CA LYS A 16 7.71 6.66 24.31
C LYS A 16 6.74 7.37 23.35
N LEU A 17 7.24 8.33 22.56
CA LEU A 17 6.48 8.95 21.47
C LEU A 17 6.04 7.92 20.42
N MET A 18 6.97 7.09 19.93
CA MET A 18 6.67 6.05 18.93
C MET A 18 5.62 5.05 19.41
N VAL A 19 5.62 4.68 20.70
CA VAL A 19 4.57 3.81 21.28
C VAL A 19 3.21 4.49 21.25
N GLY A 20 3.14 5.80 21.55
CA GLY A 20 1.90 6.58 21.47
C GLY A 20 1.36 6.73 20.04
N PHE A 21 2.24 6.87 19.05
CA PHE A 21 1.87 7.00 17.64
C PHE A 21 1.66 5.66 16.92
N LYS A 22 2.07 4.54 17.52
CA LYS A 22 2.00 3.23 16.89
C LYS A 22 0.58 2.89 16.41
N LYS A 23 -0.41 3.00 17.30
CA LYS A 23 -1.78 2.61 16.97
C LYS A 23 -2.43 3.54 15.92
N PRO A 24 -2.35 4.89 16.05
CA PRO A 24 -2.80 5.79 14.99
C PRO A 24 -2.13 5.54 13.63
N LEU A 25 -0.83 5.23 13.63
CA LEU A 25 -0.09 4.95 12.40
C LEU A 25 -0.58 3.65 11.74
N GLU A 26 -0.76 2.57 12.51
CA GLU A 26 -1.31 1.32 12.01
C GLU A 26 -2.72 1.50 11.42
N GLU A 27 -3.59 2.27 12.10
CA GLU A 27 -4.93 2.60 11.61
C GLU A 27 -4.89 3.40 10.30
N THR A 28 -3.95 4.35 10.20
CA THR A 28 -3.74 5.15 8.98
C THR A 28 -3.29 4.28 7.82
N ILE A 29 -2.33 3.37 8.04
CA ILE A 29 -1.85 2.43 7.02
C ILE A 29 -3.01 1.57 6.51
N ILE A 30 -3.83 1.04 7.42
CA ILE A 30 -5.00 0.23 7.06
C ILE A 30 -6.02 1.07 6.27
N LEU A 31 -6.27 2.32 6.68
CA LEU A 31 -7.19 3.21 5.98
C LEU A 31 -6.72 3.48 4.55
N VAL A 32 -5.45 3.81 4.37
CA VAL A 32 -4.85 4.04 3.03
C VAL A 32 -4.98 2.78 2.18
N ALA A 33 -4.65 1.61 2.72
CA ALA A 33 -4.71 0.35 1.99
C ALA A 33 -6.12 -0.06 1.54
N LYS A 34 -7.19 0.41 2.21
CA LYS A 34 -8.58 0.16 1.77
C LYS A 34 -8.91 0.87 0.45
N ALA A 35 -8.26 1.99 0.16
CA ALA A 35 -8.44 2.73 -1.09
C ALA A 35 -7.59 2.15 -2.25
N LEU A 36 -6.81 1.10 -1.98
CA LEU A 36 -5.93 0.47 -2.93
C LEU A 36 -6.54 -0.84 -3.47
N PRO A 37 -6.37 -1.15 -4.76
CA PRO A 37 -6.81 -2.42 -5.33
C PRO A 37 -6.06 -3.60 -4.71
N GLU A 38 -6.66 -4.77 -4.78
CA GLU A 38 -6.01 -6.02 -4.37
C GLU A 38 -4.85 -6.37 -5.32
N PRO A 39 -3.64 -6.63 -4.81
CA PRO A 39 -2.53 -7.14 -5.61
C PRO A 39 -2.73 -8.63 -5.86
N VAL A 40 -3.33 -8.95 -7.01
CA VAL A 40 -3.45 -10.32 -7.52
C VAL A 40 -2.49 -10.50 -8.69
N LYS A 41 -1.87 -11.67 -8.79
CA LYS A 41 -0.79 -11.91 -9.77
C LYS A 41 -1.22 -11.65 -11.21
N GLU A 42 -2.47 -11.98 -11.52
CA GLU A 42 -3.09 -11.81 -12.84
C GLU A 42 -3.17 -10.34 -13.28
N LYS A 43 -3.12 -9.41 -12.33
CA LYS A 43 -3.16 -7.95 -12.57
C LYS A 43 -1.79 -7.28 -12.46
N THR A 44 -0.73 -8.07 -12.29
CA THR A 44 0.64 -7.54 -12.17
C THR A 44 1.44 -7.90 -13.41
N SER A 45 2.07 -6.89 -14.00
CA SER A 45 2.92 -7.06 -15.19
C SER A 45 4.34 -7.47 -14.82
N ASN A 46 4.79 -7.15 -13.61
CA ASN A 46 6.14 -7.43 -13.17
C ASN A 46 6.23 -8.78 -12.43
N HIS A 47 7.04 -9.68 -12.97
CA HIS A 47 7.30 -11.01 -12.39
C HIS A 47 7.86 -10.93 -10.96
N ASN A 48 8.62 -9.89 -10.62
CA ASN A 48 9.11 -9.71 -9.26
C ASN A 48 7.98 -9.29 -8.29
N THR A 49 6.97 -8.55 -8.75
CA THR A 49 5.74 -8.29 -7.96
C THR A 49 5.01 -9.60 -7.69
N GLN A 50 4.91 -10.50 -8.67
CA GLN A 50 4.28 -11.81 -8.47
C GLN A 50 4.98 -12.65 -7.40
N ARG A 51 6.32 -12.67 -7.39
CA ARG A 51 7.13 -13.32 -6.33
C ARG A 51 6.95 -12.65 -4.97
N LEU A 52 6.79 -11.33 -4.94
CA LEU A 52 6.49 -10.60 -3.71
C LEU A 52 5.12 -10.98 -3.16
N ILE A 53 4.10 -11.11 -4.02
CA ILE A 53 2.76 -11.60 -3.66
C ILE A 53 2.86 -13.00 -3.04
N ASP A 54 3.59 -13.92 -3.68
CA ASP A 54 3.82 -15.28 -3.13
C ASP A 54 4.43 -15.28 -1.74
N THR A 55 5.45 -14.46 -1.56
CA THR A 55 6.14 -14.35 -0.27
C THR A 55 5.20 -13.83 0.81
N TRP A 56 4.38 -12.83 0.48
CA TRP A 56 3.37 -12.30 1.40
C TRP A 56 2.28 -13.32 1.71
N ASP A 57 1.79 -14.06 0.72
CA ASP A 57 0.76 -15.08 0.93
C ASP A 57 1.28 -16.20 1.83
N TRP A 58 2.50 -16.68 1.59
CA TRP A 58 3.14 -17.63 2.49
C TRP A 58 3.31 -17.07 3.92
N LEU A 59 3.79 -15.84 4.06
CA LEU A 59 3.95 -15.20 5.38
C LEU A 59 2.61 -15.08 6.11
N LEU A 60 1.56 -14.70 5.40
CA LEU A 60 0.22 -14.57 5.94
C LEU A 60 -0.35 -15.94 6.33
N GLU A 61 -0.25 -16.96 5.48
CA GLU A 61 -0.71 -18.32 5.81
C GLU A 61 -0.04 -18.89 7.06
N ASN A 62 1.22 -18.52 7.30
CA ASN A 62 2.01 -18.98 8.44
C ASN A 62 2.06 -17.96 9.61
N ASP A 63 1.25 -16.90 9.57
CA ASP A 63 1.24 -15.86 10.61
C ASP A 63 0.66 -16.38 11.92
N SER A 64 1.48 -16.38 12.96
CA SER A 64 1.08 -16.78 14.31
C SER A 64 0.44 -15.65 15.13
N ASN A 65 0.31 -14.43 14.59
CA ASN A 65 -0.25 -13.28 15.30
C ASN A 65 -1.47 -12.66 14.59
N PRO A 66 -2.67 -13.22 14.81
CA PRO A 66 -3.91 -12.74 14.20
C PRO A 66 -4.22 -11.26 14.46
N SER A 67 -3.72 -10.69 15.57
CA SER A 67 -3.99 -9.29 15.95
C SER A 67 -3.40 -8.27 14.98
N LYS A 68 -2.41 -8.67 14.16
CA LYS A 68 -1.75 -7.81 13.17
C LYS A 68 -2.12 -8.15 11.73
N ARG A 69 -2.98 -9.13 11.51
CA ARG A 69 -3.37 -9.62 10.18
C ARG A 69 -3.78 -8.50 9.22
N LYS A 70 -4.68 -7.61 9.66
CA LYS A 70 -5.15 -6.48 8.86
C LYS A 70 -4.04 -5.51 8.47
N LEU A 71 -3.04 -5.33 9.35
CA LEU A 71 -1.89 -4.48 9.08
C LEU A 71 -0.97 -5.15 8.05
N TRP A 72 -0.73 -6.45 8.17
CA TRP A 72 0.07 -7.21 7.21
C TRP A 72 -0.58 -7.24 5.82
N GLU A 73 -1.89 -7.43 5.74
CA GLU A 73 -2.65 -7.33 4.49
C GLU A 73 -2.57 -5.92 3.89
N ALA A 74 -2.66 -4.88 4.72
CA ALA A 74 -2.49 -3.51 4.28
C ALA A 74 -1.08 -3.24 3.73
N LEU A 75 -0.05 -3.77 4.38
CA LEU A 75 1.34 -3.65 3.93
C LEU A 75 1.59 -4.45 2.65
N LYS A 76 1.00 -5.65 2.49
CA LYS A 76 1.03 -6.41 1.23
C LYS A 76 0.52 -5.54 0.08
N LYS A 77 -0.66 -4.93 0.24
CA LYS A 77 -1.24 -4.03 -0.78
C LYS A 77 -0.30 -2.90 -1.16
N ILE A 78 0.14 -2.13 -0.17
CA ILE A 78 0.98 -0.95 -0.39
C ILE A 78 2.30 -1.34 -1.06
N THR A 79 2.98 -2.37 -0.56
CA THR A 79 4.28 -2.79 -1.09
C THR A 79 4.18 -3.35 -2.51
N CYS A 80 3.18 -4.19 -2.80
CA CYS A 80 2.99 -4.72 -4.15
C CYS A 80 2.69 -3.59 -5.15
N ILE A 81 1.87 -2.62 -4.76
CA ILE A 81 1.53 -1.47 -5.61
C ILE A 81 2.74 -0.57 -5.91
N ILE A 82 3.55 -0.28 -4.89
CA ILE A 82 4.77 0.52 -5.05
C ILE A 82 5.77 -0.21 -5.95
N TYR A 83 5.84 -1.54 -5.82
CA TYR A 83 6.79 -2.35 -6.57
C TYR A 83 6.35 -2.58 -8.03
N ASP A 84 5.04 -2.63 -8.29
CA ASP A 84 4.44 -2.75 -9.63
C ASP A 84 4.23 -1.38 -10.31
N SER A 85 4.89 -0.34 -9.80
CA SER A 85 4.42 1.04 -9.93
C SER A 85 4.42 1.62 -11.34
N GLU A 86 5.16 1.09 -12.32
CA GLU A 86 5.00 1.56 -13.71
C GLU A 86 3.58 1.34 -14.23
N TYR A 87 3.01 0.15 -14.01
CA TYR A 87 1.64 -0.16 -14.39
C TYR A 87 0.65 0.58 -13.49
N TYR A 88 0.88 0.60 -12.18
CA TYR A 88 -0.04 1.22 -11.23
C TYR A 88 -0.12 2.75 -11.35
N TYR A 89 1.00 3.45 -11.57
CA TYR A 89 0.99 4.90 -11.83
C TYR A 89 0.24 5.23 -13.11
N SER A 90 0.36 4.40 -14.17
CA SER A 90 -0.39 4.60 -15.41
C SER A 90 -1.91 4.50 -15.20
N LEU A 91 -2.38 3.48 -14.46
CA LEU A 91 -3.80 3.28 -14.16
C LEU A 91 -4.37 4.39 -13.26
N ARG A 92 -3.65 4.77 -12.21
CA ARG A 92 -4.06 5.87 -11.31
C ARG A 92 -4.03 7.21 -12.00
N TRP A 93 -3.04 7.45 -12.86
CA TRP A 93 -2.97 8.65 -13.68
C TRP A 93 -4.18 8.74 -14.62
N ASN A 94 -4.56 7.64 -15.27
CA ASN A 94 -5.76 7.60 -16.11
C ASN A 94 -7.04 7.83 -15.32
N ALA A 95 -7.18 7.22 -14.13
CA ALA A 95 -8.32 7.45 -13.24
C ALA A 95 -8.41 8.91 -12.78
N PHE A 96 -7.29 9.50 -12.39
CA PHE A 96 -7.21 10.91 -12.00
C PHE A 96 -7.55 11.86 -13.16
N VAL A 97 -7.01 11.61 -14.37
CA VAL A 97 -7.35 12.37 -15.58
C VAL A 97 -8.83 12.25 -15.89
N LYS A 98 -9.43 11.06 -15.74
CA LYS A 98 -10.86 10.84 -15.92
C LYS A 98 -11.68 11.65 -14.91
N GLU A 99 -11.32 11.63 -13.63
CA GLU A 99 -11.99 12.42 -12.58
C GLU A 99 -11.89 13.94 -12.86
N LEU A 100 -10.76 14.41 -13.38
CA LEU A 100 -10.60 15.81 -13.79
C LEU A 100 -11.52 16.18 -14.96
N ILE A 101 -11.59 15.34 -16.00
CA ILE A 101 -12.47 15.55 -17.16
C ILE A 101 -13.95 15.52 -16.74
N GLU A 102 -14.34 14.55 -15.92
CA GLU A 102 -15.70 14.43 -15.37
C GLU A 102 -16.07 15.63 -14.48
N SER A 103 -15.07 16.27 -13.87
CA SER A 103 -15.22 17.52 -13.11
C SER A 103 -15.26 18.78 -14.01
N GLY A 104 -15.27 18.63 -15.34
CA GLY A 104 -15.39 19.72 -16.30
C GLY A 104 -14.07 20.43 -16.65
N TRP A 105 -12.92 19.86 -16.29
CA TRP A 105 -11.62 20.41 -16.67
C TRP A 105 -11.21 19.90 -18.06
N GLU A 106 -10.99 20.82 -19.01
CA GLU A 106 -10.43 20.49 -20.32
C GLU A 106 -8.90 20.39 -20.23
N PHE A 107 -8.34 19.24 -20.57
CA PHE A 107 -6.89 19.02 -20.61
C PHE A 107 -6.49 18.32 -21.91
N GLU A 108 -5.52 18.87 -22.62
CA GLU A 108 -4.90 18.19 -23.77
C GLU A 108 -3.79 17.26 -23.25
N LEU A 109 -3.99 15.95 -23.37
CA LEU A 109 -2.94 14.98 -23.05
C LEU A 109 -1.81 15.08 -24.08
N PRO A 110 -0.53 15.02 -23.65
CA PRO A 110 0.59 14.91 -24.57
C PRO A 110 0.41 13.71 -25.53
N PRO A 111 0.82 13.83 -26.81
CA PRO A 111 0.57 12.81 -27.84
C PRO A 111 1.04 11.40 -27.46
N GLU A 112 2.15 11.33 -26.73
CA GLU A 112 2.77 10.08 -26.26
C GLU A 112 1.90 9.31 -25.26
N LYS A 113 1.01 10.00 -24.53
CA LYS A 113 0.06 9.41 -23.57
C LYS A 113 -1.36 9.27 -24.11
N ALA A 114 -1.65 9.89 -25.27
CA ALA A 114 -2.94 9.78 -25.94
C ALA A 114 -3.14 8.41 -26.65
N SER A 115 -2.05 7.71 -26.96
CA SER A 115 -2.08 6.39 -27.61
C SER A 115 -2.72 5.33 -26.71
N TRP A 116 -2.39 5.31 -25.42
CA TRP A 116 -2.92 4.35 -24.43
C TRP A 116 -4.43 4.51 -24.19
N TRP A 117 -4.98 5.71 -24.39
CA TRP A 117 -6.40 6.00 -24.17
C TRP A 117 -7.27 5.70 -25.41
N LYS A 118 -6.67 5.53 -26.59
CA LYS A 118 -7.41 5.15 -27.80
C LYS A 118 -7.70 3.65 -27.87
N GLU A 119 -6.93 2.82 -27.18
CA GLU A 119 -7.11 1.36 -27.19
C GLU A 119 -8.34 0.90 -26.38
N GLU A 120 -8.70 1.59 -25.30
CA GLU A 120 -9.87 1.25 -24.47
C GLU A 120 -11.24 1.63 -25.09
N LYS A 121 -11.26 2.36 -26.21
CA LYS A 121 -12.50 2.74 -26.92
C LYS A 121 -12.86 1.82 -28.10
N ARG A 122 -12.29 0.60 -28.16
CA ARG A 122 -12.63 -0.42 -29.17
C ARG A 122 -13.43 -1.56 -28.59
#